data_AF-A0A7Y8GN93-F1
#
_entry.id   AF-A0A7Y8GN93-F1
#
_cell.length_a   1.000
_cell.length_b   1.000
_cell.length_c   1.000
_cell.angle_alpha   90.00
_cell.angle_beta   90.00
_cell.angle_gamma   90.00
#
_symmetry.space_group_name_H-M   'P 1'
#
loop_
_entity.id
_entity.type
_entity.pdbx_description
1 polymer ?
#
loop_
_entity_poly.entity_id
_entity_poly.type
_entity_poly.pdbx_seq_one_letter_code
_entity_poly.pdbx_strand_id
1 'polypeptide(L)' 'MNVRPEIQVQLDALGEMLVHWVAQVRHPAQFWPQFEMLAGEILDQCAQAERDHACACIQAMLKEHALELPAWHDSKTRS' A
#
# COMPACT_ATOMS: atom_id res chain seq x y z
N MET A 1 -7.50 -6.78 -17.53
CA MET A 1 -7.04 -7.86 -16.64
C MET A 1 -7.52 -7.50 -15.26
N ASN A 2 -8.29 -8.37 -14.62
CA ASN A 2 -8.79 -8.18 -13.25
C ASN A 2 -7.99 -9.05 -12.31
N VAL A 3 -7.76 -8.56 -11.10
CA VAL A 3 -7.32 -9.38 -9.99
C VAL A 3 -8.44 -10.31 -9.55
N ARG A 4 -8.10 -11.44 -8.93
CA ARG A 4 -9.09 -12.28 -8.25
C ARG A 4 -9.88 -11.48 -7.21
N PRO A 5 -11.18 -11.80 -6.99
CA PRO A 5 -12.01 -11.09 -6.02
C PRO A 5 -11.43 -11.12 -4.61
N GLU A 6 -10.73 -12.19 -4.22
CA GLU A 6 -10.04 -12.27 -2.92
C GLU A 6 -8.93 -11.21 -2.77
N ILE A 7 -8.12 -11.01 -3.82
CA ILE A 7 -7.09 -9.96 -3.86
C ILE A 7 -7.75 -8.58 -3.85
N GLN A 8 -8.84 -8.41 -4.61
CA GLN A 8 -9.59 -7.15 -4.62
C GLN A 8 -10.10 -6.77 -3.23
N VAL A 9 -10.64 -7.74 -2.47
CA VAL A 9 -11.09 -7.52 -1.09
C VAL A 9 -9.93 -7.16 -0.17
N GLN A 10 -8.77 -7.82 -0.31
CA GLN A 10 -7.59 -7.48 0.48
C GLN A 10 -7.06 -6.07 0.16
N LEU A 11 -7.08 -5.67 -1.12
CA LEU A 11 -6.71 -4.32 -1.57
C LEU A 11 -7.68 -3.27 -1.04
N ASP A 12 -8.98 -3.55 -1.09
CA ASP A 12 -10.03 -2.65 -0.59
C ASP A 12 -9.91 -2.46 0.92
N ALA A 13 -9.73 -3.56 1.67
CA ALA A 13 -9.47 -3.53 3.11
C ALA A 13 -8.18 -2.77 3.44
N LEU A 14 -7.12 -2.93 2.64
CA LEU A 14 -5.88 -2.15 2.80
C LEU A 14 -6.14 -0.65 2.61
N GLY A 15 -6.97 -0.27 1.64
CA GLY A 15 -7.40 1.11 1.40
C GLY A 15 -8.22 1.69 2.56
N GLU A 16 -9.19 0.93 3.09
CA GLU A 16 -9.96 1.36 4.27
C GLU A 16 -9.07 1.53 5.51
N MET A 17 -8.15 0.60 5.74
CA MET A 17 -7.16 0.71 6.83
C MET A 17 -6.27 1.94 6.65
N LEU A 18 -5.86 2.24 5.42
CA LEU A 18 -5.08 3.42 5.08
C LEU A 18 -5.84 4.70 5.44
N VAL A 19 -7.12 4.83 5.10
CA VAL A 19 -7.97 5.98 5.49
C VAL A 19 -7.98 6.16 7.01
N HIS A 20 -8.23 5.07 7.74
CA HIS A 20 -8.29 5.10 9.20
C HIS A 20 -6.94 5.45 9.82
N TRP A 21 -5.84 4.94 9.27
CA TRP A 21 -4.49 5.27 9.72
C TRP A 21 -4.14 6.73 9.43
N VAL A 22 -4.38 7.23 8.22
CA VAL A 22 -4.12 8.65 7.87
C VAL A 22 -4.92 9.59 8.76
N ALA A 23 -6.17 9.24 9.09
CA ALA A 23 -7.00 10.03 9.98
C ALA A 23 -6.51 10.03 11.44
N GLN A 24 -5.87 8.95 11.91
CA GLN A 24 -5.47 8.78 13.31
C GLN A 24 -3.98 9.05 13.59
N VAL A 25 -3.11 8.92 12.59
CA VAL A 25 -1.66 8.88 12.79
C VAL A 25 -1.08 10.28 12.96
N ARG A 26 -0.46 10.51 14.13
CA ARG A 26 0.41 11.69 14.39
C ARG A 26 1.83 11.54 13.84
N HIS A 27 2.29 10.31 13.56
CA HIS A 27 3.66 10.01 13.09
C HIS A 27 3.71 9.04 11.91
N PRO A 28 4.04 9.52 10.70
CA PRO A 28 4.01 8.69 9.50
C PRO A 28 5.01 7.50 9.53
N ALA A 29 6.09 7.61 10.30
CA ALA A 29 7.15 6.60 10.34
C ALA A 29 6.75 5.25 10.95
N GLN A 30 5.64 5.16 11.72
CA GLN A 30 5.22 3.91 12.35
C GLN A 30 4.21 3.11 11.51
N PHE A 31 3.45 3.74 10.62
CA PHE A 31 2.44 3.04 9.82
C PHE A 31 3.01 2.44 8.53
N TRP A 32 4.02 3.09 7.94
CA TRP A 32 4.62 2.67 6.69
C TRP A 32 5.17 1.23 6.65
N PRO A 33 5.95 0.75 7.64
CA PRO A 33 6.45 -0.63 7.61
C PRO A 33 5.32 -1.67 7.69
N GLN A 34 4.18 -1.33 8.32
CA GLN A 34 3.03 -2.23 8.37
C GLN A 34 2.29 -2.26 7.04
N PHE A 35 2.11 -1.09 6.41
CA PHE A 35 1.49 -0.99 5.10
C PHE A 35 2.31 -1.72 4.03
N GLU A 36 3.63 -1.56 3.99
CA GLU A 36 4.50 -2.25 3.05
C GLU A 36 4.46 -3.77 3.22
N MET A 37 4.43 -4.25 4.47
CA MET A 37 4.33 -5.67 4.75
C MET A 37 3.03 -6.24 4.17
N LEU A 38 1.89 -5.61 4.47
CA LEU A 38 0.58 -6.04 3.98
C LEU A 38 0.47 -5.94 2.45
N ALA A 39 0.93 -4.83 1.86
CA ALA A 39 0.98 -4.67 0.42
C ALA A 39 1.87 -5.72 -0.24
N GLY A 40 3.02 -6.02 0.37
CA GLY A 40 3.94 -7.08 -0.06
C GLY A 40 3.31 -8.45 -0.02
N GLU A 41 2.57 -8.79 1.04
CA GLU A 41 1.85 -10.07 1.16
C GLU A 41 0.74 -10.19 0.12
N ILE A 42 0.00 -9.11 -0.15
CA ILE A 42 -1.02 -9.10 -1.22
C ILE A 42 -0.35 -9.31 -2.59
N LEU A 43 0.76 -8.61 -2.84
CA LEU A 43 1.51 -8.73 -4.09
C LEU A 43 2.21 -10.09 -4.24
N ASP A 44 2.57 -10.77 -3.16
CA ASP A 44 3.12 -12.13 -3.17
C ASP A 44 2.06 -13.16 -3.56
N GLN A 45 0.82 -12.97 -3.08
CA GLN A 45 -0.33 -13.79 -3.45
C GLN A 45 -0.80 -13.57 -4.90
N CYS A 46 -0.49 -12.41 -5.48
CA CYS A 46 -0.82 -12.06 -6.87
C CYS A 46 0.06 -12.81 -7.88
N ALA A 47 -0.54 -13.36 -8.93
CA ALA A 47 0.22 -13.82 -10.08
C ALA A 47 0.89 -12.64 -10.80
N GLN A 48 1.93 -12.89 -11.59
CA GLN A 48 2.65 -11.85 -12.32
C GLN A 48 1.74 -10.98 -13.22
N ALA A 49 0.67 -11.57 -13.77
CA ALA A 49 -0.33 -10.86 -14.58
C ALA A 49 -1.33 -10.02 -13.75
N GLU A 50 -1.48 -10.32 -12.46
CA GLU A 50 -2.34 -9.61 -11.51
C GLU A 50 -1.57 -8.49 -10.78
N ARG A 51 -0.26 -8.69 -10.57
CA ARG A 51 0.63 -7.75 -9.85
C ARG A 51 0.59 -6.34 -10.40
N ASP A 52 0.56 -6.18 -11.72
CA ASP A 52 0.54 -4.86 -12.35
C ASP A 52 -0.73 -4.09 -11.96
N HIS A 53 -1.88 -4.78 -11.96
CA HIS A 53 -3.16 -4.22 -11.56
C HIS A 53 -3.23 -3.95 -10.05
N ALA A 54 -2.78 -4.90 -9.22
CA ALA A 54 -2.74 -4.72 -7.77
C ALA A 54 -1.82 -3.53 -7.39
N CYS A 55 -0.66 -3.41 -8.03
CA CYS A 55 0.25 -2.29 -7.85
C CYS A 55 -0.38 -0.97 -8.29
N ALA A 56 -1.08 -0.95 -9.44
CA ALA A 56 -1.81 0.22 -9.90
C ALA A 56 -2.92 0.65 -8.90
N CYS A 57 -3.67 -0.30 -8.33
CA CYS A 57 -4.65 -0.02 -7.29
C CYS A 57 -4.01 0.59 -6.04
N ILE A 58 -2.92 -0.02 -5.54
CA ILE A 58 -2.18 0.48 -4.36
C ILE A 58 -1.67 1.92 -4.63
N GLN A 59 -1.09 2.16 -5.81
CA GLN A 59 -0.61 3.50 -6.18
C GLN A 59 -1.75 4.52 -6.31
N ALA A 60 -2.91 4.12 -6.85
CA ALA A 60 -4.07 4.99 -6.96
C ALA A 60 -4.60 5.38 -5.56
N MET A 61 -4.74 4.41 -4.66
CA MET A 61 -5.16 4.66 -3.27
C MET A 61 -4.23 5.64 -2.57
N LEU A 62 -2.91 5.44 -2.68
CA LEU A 62 -1.92 6.36 -2.07
C LEU A 62 -2.04 7.78 -2.65
N LYS A 63 -2.25 7.93 -3.96
CA LYS A 63 -2.48 9.22 -4.61
C LYS A 63 -3.77 9.89 -4.14
N GLU A 64 -4.86 9.14 -3.99
CA GLU A 64 -6.15 9.67 -3.53
C GLU A 64 -6.06 10.26 -2.12
N HIS A 65 -5.22 9.67 -1.27
CA HIS A 65 -4.99 10.19 0.09
C HIS A 65 -3.93 11.29 0.17
N ALA A 66 -3.42 11.76 -0.98
CA ALA A 66 -2.31 12.71 -1.07
C ALA A 66 -1.09 12.28 -0.22
N LEU A 67 -0.96 10.97 0.02
CA LEU A 67 0.23 10.41 0.61
C LEU A 67 1.29 10.39 -0.49
N GLU A 68 2.16 11.39 -0.47
CA GLU A 68 3.44 11.25 -1.15
C GLU A 68 4.12 10.04 -0.51
N LEU A 69 4.29 8.96 -1.29
CA LEU A 69 5.18 7.85 -0.96
C LEU A 69 6.45 8.49 -0.42
N PRO A 70 6.73 8.41 0.90
CA PRO A 70 7.76 9.26 1.42
C PRO A 70 9.07 8.74 0.86
N ALA A 71 10.00 9.64 0.59
CA ALA A 71 11.23 9.36 -0.14
C ALA A 71 12.23 8.49 0.65
N TRP A 72 11.80 7.53 1.48
CA TRP A 72 12.69 6.65 2.28
C TRP A 72 13.15 5.40 1.51
N HIS A 73 12.94 5.36 0.19
CA HIS A 73 13.87 4.67 -0.71
C HIS A 73 15.12 5.52 -1.04
N ASP A 74 15.16 6.81 -0.66
CA ASP A 74 16.32 7.70 -0.83
C ASP A 74 17.17 7.83 0.45
N SER A 75 16.68 7.38 1.62
CA SER A 75 17.34 7.64 2.91
C SER A 75 17.56 6.41 3.79
N LYS A 76 18.05 5.30 3.22
CA LYS A 76 19.09 4.51 3.93
C LYS A 76 20.42 5.25 3.82
N THR A 77 20.62 6.34 4.57
CA THR A 77 21.93 6.83 5.07
C THR A 77 21.78 8.20 5.74
N ARG A 78 21.32 8.25 7.00
CA ARG A 78 21.85 9.23 7.96
C ARG A 78 21.55 8.83 9.41
N SER A 79 22.36 7.94 9.96
CA SER A 79 22.89 8.00 11.33
C SER A 79 24.03 7.01 11.46
#